data_AF-A0A2S7ZR78-F1
#
_entry.id   AF-A0A2S7ZR78-F1
#
_cell.length_a   1.000
_cell.length_b   1.000
_cell.length_c   1.000
_cell.angle_alpha   90.00
_cell.angle_beta   90.00
_cell.angle_gamma   90.00
#
_symmetry.space_group_name_H-M   'P 1'
#
loop_
_entity.id
_entity.type
_entity.pdbx_description
1 polymer ?
#
loop_
_entity_poly.entity_id
_entity_poly.type
_entity_poly.pdbx_seq_one_letter_code
_entity_poly.pdbx_strand_id
1 'polypeptide(L)'
;MVESHTIDMTACNEEAYRTSNEVPLVASRSLQGFPEPTVYTGTGEESYLYFHIDPKHTNYVNRILEGYEYVGVMTTVDTAGRCMLRCTPDTRELAIDILSSLPIVTLVC
;
A
#
# COMPACT_ATOMS: atom_id res chain seq x y z
N MET A 1 15.36 -50.19 -13.50
CA MET A 1 15.23 -49.16 -12.45
C MET A 1 13.94 -48.41 -12.67
N VAL A 2 12.89 -48.75 -11.92
CA VAL A 2 11.86 -47.84 -11.40
C VAL A 2 11.06 -48.66 -10.38
N GLU A 3 11.30 -48.40 -9.09
CA GLU A 3 10.52 -48.95 -7.98
C GLU A 3 9.39 -47.96 -7.68
N SER A 4 8.16 -48.36 -8.00
CA SER A 4 6.96 -47.60 -7.70
C SER A 4 6.64 -47.70 -6.21
N HIS A 5 6.96 -46.65 -5.45
CA HIS A 5 6.53 -46.52 -4.06
C HIS A 5 5.16 -45.83 -4.01
N THR A 6 4.10 -46.62 -3.81
CA THR A 6 2.80 -46.13 -3.35
C THR A 6 2.91 -45.72 -1.88
N ILE A 7 2.68 -44.44 -1.58
CA ILE A 7 2.56 -43.95 -0.20
C ILE A 7 1.12 -44.20 0.26
N ASP A 8 0.96 -45.06 1.26
CA ASP A 8 -0.29 -45.35 1.95
C ASP A 8 -0.64 -44.16 2.88
N MET A 9 -1.70 -43.42 2.52
CA MET A 9 -2.29 -42.38 3.36
C MET A 9 -3.22 -42.99 4.41
N THR A 10 -2.66 -43.68 5.41
CA THR A 10 -3.49 -44.08 6.55
C THR A 10 -2.68 -44.14 7.85
N ALA A 11 -2.55 -43.00 8.53
CA ALA A 11 -2.50 -42.89 10.00
C ALA A 11 -2.27 -41.41 10.42
N CYS A 12 -3.30 -40.57 10.38
CA CYS A 12 -3.29 -39.33 11.15
C CYS A 12 -3.52 -39.70 12.62
N ASN A 13 -2.45 -39.87 13.39
CA ASN A 13 -2.55 -40.10 14.83
C ASN A 13 -2.79 -38.75 15.53
N GLU A 14 -4.02 -38.49 15.97
CA GLU A 14 -4.47 -37.23 16.58
C GLU A 14 -3.82 -36.90 17.94
N GLU A 15 -3.08 -37.83 18.54
CA GLU A 15 -2.54 -37.66 19.90
C GLU A 15 -1.22 -36.85 19.99
N ALA A 16 -0.52 -36.61 18.88
CA ALA A 16 0.75 -35.85 18.90
C ALA A 16 0.57 -34.32 19.00
N TYR A 17 -0.63 -33.78 18.74
CA TYR A 17 -0.85 -32.33 18.70
C TYR A 17 -1.16 -31.70 20.08
N ARG A 18 -1.58 -32.50 21.06
CA ARG A 18 -2.08 -31.94 22.34
C ARG A 18 -1.01 -31.56 23.36
N THR A 19 0.26 -31.95 23.17
CA THR A 19 1.35 -31.65 24.12
C THR A 19 2.27 -30.52 23.62
N SER A 20 1.78 -29.62 22.75
CA SER A 20 2.57 -28.47 22.25
C SER A 20 2.02 -27.10 22.62
N ASN A 21 0.86 -27.04 23.30
CA ASN A 21 0.16 -25.76 23.57
C ASN A 21 0.60 -25.02 24.85
N GLU A 22 1.60 -25.53 25.57
CA GLU A 22 2.12 -24.89 26.80
C GLU A 22 3.38 -24.04 26.54
N VAL A 23 3.66 -23.67 25.29
CA VAL A 23 4.75 -22.73 24.98
C VAL A 23 4.13 -21.35 24.80
N PRO A 24 4.48 -20.35 25.64
CA PRO A 24 4.06 -18.98 25.43
C PRO A 24 4.44 -18.52 24.02
N LEU A 25 3.48 -17.97 23.29
CA LEU A 25 3.73 -17.43 21.96
C LEU A 25 4.71 -16.26 22.09
N VAL A 26 5.98 -16.49 21.72
CA VAL A 26 7.01 -15.46 21.68
C VAL A 26 7.09 -14.90 20.27
N ALA A 27 7.25 -13.57 20.16
CA ALA A 27 7.47 -12.92 18.88
C ALA A 27 8.67 -13.56 18.17
N SER A 28 8.49 -13.91 16.90
CA SER A 28 9.53 -14.57 16.12
C SER A 28 10.76 -13.66 16.01
N ARG A 29 11.94 -14.18 16.39
CA ARG A 29 13.23 -13.43 16.32
C ARG A 29 13.64 -13.06 14.88
N SER A 30 12.96 -13.62 13.88
CA SER A 30 13.22 -13.38 12.46
C SER A 30 12.84 -11.97 11.95
N LEU A 31 12.13 -11.17 12.75
CA LEU A 31 11.70 -9.81 12.38
C LEU A 31 12.71 -8.72 12.77
N GLN A 32 13.83 -9.06 13.43
CA GLN A 32 14.86 -8.08 13.83
C GLN A 32 15.69 -7.50 12.66
N GLY A 33 15.40 -7.89 11.41
CA GLY A 33 16.13 -7.44 10.23
C GLY A 33 15.62 -6.14 9.61
N PHE A 34 14.48 -5.63 10.05
CA PHE A 34 13.96 -4.35 9.57
C PHE A 34 14.35 -3.26 10.55
N PRO A 35 15.03 -2.18 10.12
CA PRO A 35 15.19 -1.01 10.96
C PRO A 35 13.81 -0.55 11.43
N GLU A 36 13.72 -0.13 12.69
CA GLU A 36 12.47 0.46 13.19
C GLU A 36 12.08 1.60 12.23
N PRO A 37 10.84 1.63 11.74
CA PRO A 37 10.37 2.75 10.94
C PRO A 37 10.58 4.02 11.75
N THR A 38 11.10 5.06 11.11
CA THR A 38 11.11 6.40 11.73
C THR A 38 9.69 6.71 12.20
N VAL A 39 9.52 6.92 13.49
CA VAL A 39 8.20 7.15 14.10
C VAL A 39 7.67 8.48 13.59
N TYR A 40 6.87 8.44 12.52
CA TYR A 40 6.15 9.59 12.03
C TYR A 40 4.94 9.82 12.95
N THR A 41 4.94 10.95 13.67
CA THR A 41 3.89 11.30 14.65
C THR A 41 2.68 12.00 14.03
N GLY A 42 2.67 12.23 12.71
CA GLY A 42 1.56 12.88 12.01
C GLY A 42 0.48 11.90 11.54
N THR A 43 -0.71 12.42 11.24
CA THR A 43 -1.81 11.62 10.64
C THR A 43 -1.55 11.28 9.17
N GLY A 44 -0.56 11.91 8.55
CA GLY A 44 -0.24 11.82 7.12
C GLY A 44 -1.08 12.76 6.26
N GLU A 45 -2.13 13.35 6.82
CA GLU A 45 -3.05 14.23 6.09
C GLU A 45 -2.41 15.54 5.67
N GLU A 46 -1.39 16.02 6.40
CA GLU A 46 -0.59 17.19 6.03
C GLU A 46 0.09 17.03 4.68
N SER A 47 0.34 15.78 4.27
CA SER A 47 0.95 15.47 2.99
C SER A 47 -0.05 15.38 1.84
N TYR A 48 -1.36 15.50 2.08
CA TYR A 48 -2.35 15.46 1.02
C TYR A 48 -2.29 16.71 0.14
N LEU A 49 -2.56 16.51 -1.15
CA LEU A 49 -2.59 17.59 -2.14
C LEU A 49 -4.00 17.74 -2.67
N TYR A 50 -4.49 18.98 -2.69
CA TYR A 50 -5.76 19.32 -3.30
C TYR A 50 -5.51 20.03 -4.62
N PHE A 51 -6.32 19.69 -5.63
CA PHE A 51 -6.20 20.27 -6.94
C PHE A 51 -7.53 20.25 -7.68
N HIS A 52 -7.64 21.09 -8.70
CA HIS A 52 -8.80 21.17 -9.56
C HIS A 52 -8.47 20.71 -10.97
N ILE A 53 -9.38 19.96 -11.58
CA ILE A 53 -9.34 19.53 -12.98
C ILE A 53 -10.75 19.60 -13.57
N ASP A 54 -10.88 19.83 -14.86
CA ASP A 54 -12.17 19.63 -15.54
C ASP A 54 -12.60 18.16 -15.39
N PRO A 55 -13.84 17.87 -14.93
CA PRO A 55 -14.32 16.49 -14.73
C PRO A 55 -14.13 15.56 -15.93
N LYS A 56 -14.11 16.09 -17.16
CA LYS A 56 -13.86 15.28 -18.38
C LYS A 56 -12.45 14.68 -18.42
N HIS A 57 -11.50 15.26 -17.69
CA HIS A 57 -10.11 14.83 -17.62
C HIS A 57 -9.78 14.02 -16.36
N THR A 58 -10.73 13.79 -15.45
CA THR A 58 -10.49 13.08 -14.18
C THR A 58 -9.85 11.71 -14.38
N ASN A 59 -10.40 10.90 -15.29
CA ASN A 59 -9.83 9.58 -15.56
C ASN A 59 -8.44 9.67 -16.20
N TYR A 60 -8.21 10.66 -17.07
CA TYR A 60 -6.92 10.86 -17.71
C TYR A 60 -5.81 11.16 -16.69
N VAL A 61 -6.06 12.09 -15.77
CA VAL A 61 -5.10 12.44 -14.71
C VAL A 61 -4.91 11.27 -13.73
N ASN A 62 -5.99 10.57 -13.36
CA ASN A 62 -5.90 9.38 -12.50
C ASN A 62 -5.00 8.29 -13.12
N ARG A 63 -5.12 8.02 -14.43
CA ARG A 63 -4.29 7.04 -15.12
C ARG A 63 -2.81 7.42 -15.16
N ILE A 64 -2.49 8.71 -15.23
CA ILE A 64 -1.10 9.17 -15.15
C ILE A 64 -0.55 8.85 -13.76
N LEU A 65 -1.29 9.22 -12.71
CA LEU A 65 -0.87 8.98 -11.33
C LEU A 65 -0.76 7.48 -11.00
N GLU A 66 -1.66 6.64 -11.50
CA GLU A 66 -1.57 5.18 -11.39
C GLU A 66 -0.33 4.59 -12.09
N GLY A 67 0.16 5.25 -13.14
CA GLY A 67 1.41 4.87 -13.81
C GLY A 67 2.66 5.19 -13.02
N TYR A 68 2.59 6.14 -12.08
CA TYR A 68 3.64 6.40 -11.11
C TYR A 68 3.41 5.56 -9.87
N GLU A 69 3.98 4.35 -9.90
CA GLU A 69 3.88 3.39 -8.80
C GLU A 69 4.23 4.07 -7.46
N TYR A 70 3.37 3.85 -6.46
CA TYR A 70 3.56 4.30 -5.08
C TYR A 70 3.58 5.82 -4.84
N VAL A 71 3.30 6.68 -5.83
CA VAL A 71 3.26 8.13 -5.60
C VAL A 71 2.11 8.54 -4.70
N GLY A 72 0.90 8.02 -4.96
CA GLY A 72 -0.26 8.30 -4.13
C GLY A 72 -1.56 7.80 -4.74
N VAL A 73 -2.65 7.96 -3.99
CA VAL A 73 -3.99 7.55 -4.42
C VAL A 73 -4.84 8.79 -4.67
N MET A 74 -5.29 8.97 -5.91
CA MET A 74 -6.18 10.07 -6.28
C MET A 74 -7.62 9.72 -5.90
N THR A 75 -8.36 10.71 -5.40
CA THR A 75 -9.78 10.61 -5.11
C THR A 75 -10.48 11.89 -5.55
N THR A 76 -11.60 11.75 -6.26
CA THR A 76 -12.45 12.89 -6.60
C THR A 76 -13.26 13.29 -5.36
N VAL A 77 -13.21 14.57 -4.99
CA VAL A 77 -13.88 15.12 -3.80
C VAL A 77 -15.31 15.54 -4.13
N ASP A 78 -15.54 16.09 -5.32
CA ASP A 78 -16.88 16.50 -5.77
C ASP A 78 -17.07 16.44 -7.29
N THR A 79 -18.29 16.75 -7.73
CA THR A 79 -18.66 16.76 -9.15
C THR A 79 -18.18 18.00 -9.91
N ALA A 80 -17.66 19.02 -9.20
CA ALA A 80 -17.15 20.24 -9.82
C ALA A 80 -15.73 20.07 -10.36
N GLY A 81 -15.01 19.02 -9.93
CA GLY A 81 -13.66 18.72 -10.38
C GLY A 81 -12.60 18.92 -9.31
N ARG A 82 -12.99 19.13 -8.05
CA ARG A 82 -12.05 19.11 -6.93
C ARG A 82 -11.60 17.67 -6.68
N CYS A 83 -10.29 17.49 -6.63
CA CYS A 83 -9.63 16.22 -6.41
C CYS A 83 -8.62 16.34 -5.27
N MET A 84 -8.30 15.20 -4.68
CA MET A 84 -7.34 15.08 -3.60
C MET A 84 -6.44 13.89 -3.88
N LEU A 85 -5.14 14.07 -3.70
CA LEU A 85 -4.14 13.01 -3.76
C LEU A 85 -3.64 12.70 -2.36
N ARG A 86 -3.82 11.45 -1.93
CA ARG A 86 -3.21 10.92 -0.71
C ARG A 86 -1.83 10.39 -1.03
N CYS A 87 -0.80 11.16 -0.72
CA CYS A 87 0.60 10.74 -0.74
C CYS A 87 1.14 10.61 0.69
N THR A 88 2.40 10.18 0.83
CA THR A 88 3.15 10.27 2.09
C THR A 88 4.04 11.52 2.05
N PRO A 89 4.61 11.97 3.19
CA PRO A 89 5.54 13.09 3.20
C PRO A 89 6.70 12.92 2.21
N ASP A 90 7.23 11.70 2.09
CA ASP A 90 8.37 11.38 1.21
C ASP A 90 8.03 11.48 -0.29
N THR A 91 6.76 11.29 -0.68
CA THR A 91 6.35 11.35 -2.10
C THR A 91 5.62 12.64 -2.47
N ARG A 92 5.40 13.54 -1.50
CA ARG A 92 4.66 14.79 -1.71
C ARG A 92 5.29 15.68 -2.78
N GLU A 93 6.60 15.90 -2.72
CA GLU A 93 7.31 16.76 -3.69
C GLU A 93 7.22 16.18 -5.11
N LEU A 94 7.41 14.87 -5.26
CA LEU A 94 7.25 14.19 -6.54
C LEU A 94 5.81 14.32 -7.07
N ALA A 95 4.81 14.21 -6.20
CA ALA A 95 3.43 14.42 -6.59
C ALA A 95 3.15 15.86 -7.05
N ILE A 96 3.74 16.86 -6.38
CA ILE A 96 3.66 18.27 -6.80
C ILE A 96 4.28 18.43 -8.19
N ASP A 97 5.45 17.85 -8.44
CA ASP A 97 6.14 17.93 -9.74
C ASP A 97 5.29 17.32 -10.87
N ILE A 98 4.75 16.13 -10.65
CA ILE A 98 3.89 15.44 -11.63
C ILE A 98 2.65 16.29 -11.92
N LEU A 99 1.92 16.73 -10.89
CA LEU A 99 0.70 17.50 -11.07
C LEU A 99 0.96 18.86 -11.71
N SER A 100 2.06 19.53 -11.35
CA SER A 100 2.46 20.83 -11.91
C SER A 100 2.90 20.73 -13.38
N SER A 101 3.36 19.55 -13.82
CA SER A 101 3.70 19.31 -15.23
C SER A 101 2.49 19.20 -16.16
N LEU A 102 1.28 18.98 -15.59
CA LEU A 102 0.06 18.81 -16.36
C LEU A 102 -0.67 20.15 -16.54
N PRO A 103 -0.80 20.69 -17.77
CA PRO A 103 -1.38 22.02 -18.00
C PRO A 103 -2.89 22.09 -17.70
N ILE A 104 -3.53 20.95 -17.48
CA ILE A 104 -4.96 20.81 -17.16
C ILE A 104 -5.25 20.76 -15.66
N VAL A 105 -4.21 20.75 -14.83
CA VAL A 105 -4.30 20.69 -13.36
C VAL A 105 -4.06 22.08 -12.77
N THR A 106 -4.80 22.43 -11.74
CA THR A 106 -4.55 23.61 -10.91
C THR A 106 -4.41 23.18 -9.46
N LEU A 107 -3.20 23.26 -8.91
CA LEU A 107 -2.96 22.98 -7.50
C LEU A 107 -3.65 24.05 -6.63
N VAL A 108 -4.23 23.60 -5.52
CA VAL A 108 -4.81 24.46 -4.49
C VAL A 108 -3.88 24.40 -3.29
N CYS A 109 -3.08 25.46 -3.13
CA CYS A 109 -2.12 25.62 -2.05
C CYS A 109 -2.81 25.92 -0.72
#